data_AF-A0A7C7MQM9-F1
#
_entry.id   AF-A0A7C7MQM9-F1
#
_cell.length_a   1.000
_cell.length_b   1.000
_cell.length_c   1.000
_cell.angle_alpha   90.00
_cell.angle_beta   90.00
_cell.angle_gamma   90.00
#
_symmetry.space_group_name_H-M   'P 1'
#
loop_
_entity.id
_entity.type
_entity.pdbx_description
1 polymer ?
#
loop_
_entity_poly.entity_id
_entity_poly.type
_entity_poly.pdbx_seq_one_letter_code
_entity_poly.pdbx_strand_id
1 'polypeptide(L)'
;MSDKTLVCVECGAEFIFTAGEQEFFNSRGFTNEPKRCRSCRAVRWTEQRGGAMYQETPQEMYPITCAECGSDAMVPFRPKGDRPVYCSDCFSKMSAEPSGL
;
A
#
# COMPACT_ATOMS: atom_id res chain seq x y z
N MET A 1 -19.76 -25.01 8.41
CA MET A 1 -19.85 -24.36 9.74
C MET A 1 -20.90 -23.25 9.66
N SER A 2 -21.55 -22.88 10.76
CA SER A 2 -22.52 -21.76 10.79
C SER A 2 -21.84 -20.46 11.25
N ASP A 3 -22.41 -19.31 10.92
CA ASP A 3 -21.94 -18.03 11.46
C ASP A 3 -22.04 -17.99 12.99
N LYS A 4 -21.08 -17.31 13.62
CA LYS A 4 -21.07 -17.08 15.07
C LYS A 4 -20.87 -15.60 15.35
N THR A 5 -21.69 -15.03 16.22
CA THR A 5 -21.48 -13.67 16.73
C THR A 5 -20.52 -13.69 17.90
N LEU A 6 -19.46 -12.88 17.83
CA LEU A 6 -18.43 -12.74 18.86
C LEU A 6 -18.31 -11.28 19.30
N VAL A 7 -17.79 -11.05 20.50
CA VAL A 7 -17.59 -9.71 21.07
C VAL A 7 -16.11 -9.33 21.01
N CYS A 8 -15.82 -8.14 20.49
CA CYS A 8 -14.46 -7.62 20.44
C CYS A 8 -13.96 -7.28 21.85
N VAL A 9 -12.82 -7.85 22.25
CA VAL A 9 -12.21 -7.58 23.56
C VAL A 9 -11.68 -6.15 23.73
N GLU A 10 -11.50 -5.40 22.63
CA GLU A 10 -10.95 -4.03 22.68
C GLU A 10 -12.02 -2.94 22.64
N CYS A 11 -13.03 -3.07 21.77
CA CYS A 11 -14.07 -2.05 21.63
C CYS A 11 -15.45 -2.49 22.15
N GLY A 12 -15.61 -3.75 22.58
CA GLY A 12 -16.89 -4.29 23.02
C GLY A 12 -17.93 -4.50 21.91
N ALA A 13 -17.60 -4.19 20.66
CA ALA A 13 -18.54 -4.36 19.54
C ALA A 13 -18.74 -5.83 19.18
N GLU A 14 -19.98 -6.18 18.86
CA GLU A 14 -20.34 -7.48 18.29
C GLU A 14 -19.92 -7.54 16.82
N PHE A 15 -19.34 -8.67 16.40
CA PHE A 15 -18.98 -8.93 15.02
C PHE A 15 -19.25 -10.40 14.64
N ILE A 16 -19.52 -10.63 13.36
CA ILE A 16 -19.87 -11.96 12.86
C ILE A 16 -18.60 -12.66 12.38
N PHE A 17 -18.34 -13.84 12.94
CA PHE A 17 -17.35 -14.79 12.46
C PHE A 17 -18.05 -15.77 11.52
N THR A 18 -17.99 -15.45 10.22
CA THR A 18 -18.72 -16.17 9.18
C THR A 18 -18.19 -17.60 8.99
N ALA A 19 -19.02 -18.47 8.40
CA ALA A 19 -18.62 -19.82 8.02
C ALA A 19 -17.34 -19.85 7.17
N GLY A 20 -17.24 -18.97 6.18
CA GLY A 20 -16.07 -18.88 5.30
C GLY A 20 -14.79 -18.42 6.03
N GLU A 21 -14.91 -17.53 7.03
CA GLU A 21 -13.77 -17.15 7.87
C GLU A 21 -13.32 -18.30 8.79
N GLN A 22 -14.25 -19.10 9.30
CA GLN A 22 -13.92 -20.30 10.07
C GLN A 22 -13.15 -21.32 9.23
N GLU A 23 -13.57 -21.54 7.98
CA GLU A 23 -12.89 -22.44 7.04
C GLU A 23 -11.49 -21.95 6.69
N PHE A 24 -11.32 -20.63 6.50
CA PHE A 24 -10.02 -20.02 6.28
C PHE A 24 -9.09 -20.17 7.50
N PHE A 25 -9.60 -19.95 8.71
CA PHE A 25 -8.84 -20.12 9.95
C PHE A 25 -8.40 -21.58 10.15
N ASN A 26 -9.30 -22.54 9.89
CA ASN A 26 -9.01 -23.96 9.99
C ASN A 26 -7.93 -24.39 8.96
N SER A 27 -8.02 -23.91 7.72
CA SER A 27 -7.03 -24.21 6.67
C SER A 27 -5.63 -23.65 6.96
N ARG A 28 -5.56 -22.57 7.74
CA ARG A 28 -4.29 -21.94 8.16
C ARG A 28 -3.73 -22.54 9.46
N GLY A 29 -4.40 -23.53 10.05
CA GLY A 29 -4.00 -24.15 11.31
C GLY A 29 -4.27 -23.29 12.55
N PHE A 30 -5.14 -22.28 12.45
CA PHE A 30 -5.56 -21.49 13.61
C PHE A 30 -6.70 -22.20 14.33
N THR A 31 -6.40 -22.78 15.49
CA THR A 31 -7.38 -23.42 16.40
C THR A 31 -8.16 -22.43 17.27
N ASN A 32 -7.82 -21.13 17.22
CA ASN A 32 -8.40 -20.12 18.08
C ASN A 32 -9.35 -19.19 17.32
N GLU A 33 -10.51 -18.93 17.93
CA GLU A 33 -11.49 -17.96 17.43
C GLU A 33 -10.97 -16.52 17.54
N PRO A 34 -11.35 -15.63 16.61
CA PRO A 34 -10.91 -14.24 16.63
C PRO A 34 -11.45 -13.51 17.87
N LYS A 35 -10.56 -12.88 18.64
CA LYS A 35 -10.93 -12.09 19.85
C LYS A 35 -11.16 -10.59 19.58
N ARG A 36 -10.85 -10.12 18.37
CA ARG A 36 -10.91 -8.72 17.96
C ARG A 36 -11.66 -8.60 16.64
N CYS A 37 -12.53 -7.60 16.52
CA CYS A 37 -13.29 -7.35 15.29
C CYS A 37 -12.37 -6.89 14.14
N ARG A 38 -12.89 -6.96 12.91
CA ARG A 38 -12.17 -6.53 11.70
C ARG A 38 -11.65 -5.10 11.81
N SER A 39 -12.43 -4.20 12.40
CA SER A 39 -12.07 -2.80 12.62
C SER A 39 -10.87 -2.66 13.57
N CYS A 40 -10.88 -3.28 14.75
CA CYS A 40 -9.75 -3.21 15.70
C CYS A 40 -8.48 -3.88 15.16
N ARG A 41 -8.62 -4.99 14.41
CA ARG A 41 -7.49 -5.59 13.68
C ARG A 41 -6.94 -4.67 12.59
N ALA A 42 -7.82 -3.97 11.88
CA ALA A 42 -7.45 -3.00 10.85
C ALA A 42 -6.85 -1.71 11.44
N VAL A 43 -7.24 -1.26 12.63
CA VAL A 43 -6.62 -0.09 13.29
C VAL A 43 -5.14 -0.35 13.60
N ARG A 44 -4.75 -1.59 13.94
CA ARG A 44 -3.32 -1.96 14.00
C ARG A 44 -2.65 -1.93 12.62
N TRP A 45 -3.38 -2.13 11.52
CA TRP A 45 -2.88 -1.81 10.19
C TRP A 45 -2.83 -0.31 9.97
N THR A 46 -3.75 0.50 10.48
CA THR A 46 -3.69 1.97 10.34
C THR A 46 -2.65 2.61 11.29
N GLU A 47 -2.24 1.95 12.38
CA GLU A 47 -1.15 2.45 13.23
C GLU A 47 0.22 1.88 12.86
N GLN A 48 0.31 0.71 12.22
CA GLN A 48 1.58 0.15 11.71
C GLN A 48 1.75 0.29 10.19
N ARG A 49 0.71 0.67 9.45
CA ARG A 49 0.63 0.89 8.00
C ARG A 49 -0.47 1.89 7.60
N GLY A 50 -0.99 2.71 8.51
CA GLY A 50 -1.86 3.79 8.12
C GLY A 50 -0.98 4.91 7.63
N GLY A 51 -1.11 5.20 6.35
CA GLY A 51 -2.03 6.27 6.01
C GLY A 51 -1.71 7.64 6.60
N ALA A 52 -0.52 7.85 7.16
CA ALA A 52 0.25 9.02 6.79
C ALA A 52 0.58 8.80 5.30
N MET A 53 -0.08 9.52 4.38
CA MET A 53 0.31 10.89 4.08
C MET A 53 1.81 10.78 3.76
N TYR A 54 2.21 10.80 2.49
CA TYR A 54 2.69 12.08 1.96
C TYR A 54 3.16 12.97 3.10
N GLN A 55 4.14 12.50 3.89
CA GLN A 55 5.12 13.37 4.45
C GLN A 55 5.70 13.94 3.16
N GLU A 56 5.12 15.04 2.73
CA GLU A 56 5.83 16.29 2.54
C GLU A 56 7.05 16.38 3.49
N THR A 57 7.98 15.42 3.41
CA THR A 57 9.32 15.82 3.07
C THR A 57 9.09 16.66 1.82
N PRO A 58 9.24 17.99 1.85
CA PRO A 58 9.23 18.75 0.61
C PRO A 58 10.30 18.08 -0.25
N GLN A 59 9.87 17.24 -1.19
CA GLN A 59 10.78 16.54 -2.07
C GLN A 59 11.37 17.68 -2.87
N GLU A 60 12.64 17.98 -2.65
CA GLU A 60 13.30 19.03 -3.42
C GLU A 60 13.15 18.65 -4.88
N MET A 61 12.37 19.46 -5.60
CA MET A 61 12.12 19.26 -7.02
C MET A 61 13.33 19.81 -7.75
N TYR A 62 14.04 18.94 -8.45
CA TYR A 62 15.22 19.33 -9.21
C TYR A 62 14.81 19.61 -10.66
N PRO A 63 15.17 20.78 -11.22
CA PRO A 63 14.95 21.06 -12.62
C PRO A 63 15.87 20.19 -13.46
N ILE A 64 15.31 19.54 -14.48
CA ILE A 64 16.03 18.72 -15.45
C ILE A 64 15.53 19.01 -16.85
N THR A 65 16.39 18.80 -17.84
CA THR A 65 16.01 18.76 -19.26
C THR A 65 15.78 17.30 -19.64
N CYS A 66 14.59 16.99 -20.15
CA CYS A 66 14.23 15.63 -20.54
C CYS A 66 15.13 15.13 -21.69
N ALA A 67 15.75 13.96 -21.54
CA ALA A 67 16.62 13.38 -22.56
C ALA A 67 15.87 12.87 -23.81
N GLU A 68 14.55 12.69 -23.74
CA GLU A 68 13.74 12.25 -24.89
C GLU A 68 13.13 13.43 -25.65
N CYS A 69 12.38 14.29 -24.96
CA CYS A 69 11.63 15.38 -25.59
C CYS A 69 12.31 16.77 -25.51
N GLY A 70 13.38 16.91 -24.72
CA GLY A 70 14.11 18.18 -24.57
C GLY A 70 13.44 19.24 -23.69
N SER A 71 12.24 18.98 -23.15
CA SER A 71 11.51 19.94 -22.31
C SER A 71 12.05 20.01 -20.88
N ASP A 72 11.92 21.18 -20.26
CA ASP A 72 12.16 21.37 -18.82
C ASP A 72 11.11 20.63 -17.99
N ALA A 73 11.57 19.86 -17.01
CA ALA A 73 10.73 19.11 -16.09
C ALA A 73 11.28 19.17 -14.67
N MET A 74 10.41 18.88 -13.71
CA MET A 74 10.75 18.80 -12.30
C MET A 74 10.69 17.34 -11.85
N VAL A 75 11.75 16.85 -11.21
CA VAL A 75 11.82 15.47 -10.72
C VAL A 75 12.13 15.43 -9.21
N PRO A 76 11.59 14.44 -8.47
CA PRO A 76 11.76 14.35 -7.01
C PRO A 76 13.11 13.74 -6.60
N PHE A 77 14.11 13.73 -7.49
CA PHE A 77 15.44 13.17 -7.24
C PHE A 77 16.53 14.04 -7.88
N ARG A 78 17.69 14.10 -7.24
CA ARG A 78 18.83 14.85 -7.76
C ARG A 78 19.49 14.09 -8.93
N PRO A 79 19.55 14.65 -10.15
CA PRO A 79 20.25 14.02 -11.27
C PRO A 79 21.75 13.89 -10.96
N LYS A 80 22.31 12.69 -11.16
CA LYS A 80 23.73 12.40 -10.90
C LYS A 80 24.64 12.59 -12.13
N GLY A 81 24.09 12.98 -13.28
CA GLY A 81 24.83 13.19 -14.54
C GLY A 81 25.28 11.92 -15.28
N ASP A 82 25.26 10.76 -14.62
CA ASP A 82 25.70 9.47 -15.19
C ASP A 82 24.66 8.80 -16.10
N ARG A 83 23.37 9.10 -15.91
CA ARG A 83 22.24 8.45 -16.61
C ARG A 83 21.24 9.48 -17.16
N PRO A 84 20.62 9.20 -18.31
CA PRO A 84 19.60 10.08 -18.89
C PRO A 84 18.40 10.18 -17.96
N VAL A 85 17.86 11.39 -17.82
CA VAL A 85 16.69 11.69 -16.99
C VAL A 85 15.53 12.06 -17.90
N TYR A 86 14.36 11.49 -17.61
CA TYR A 86 13.15 11.66 -18.40
C TYR A 86 12.08 12.38 -17.58
N CYS A 87 11.22 13.17 -18.25
CA CYS A 87 10.05 13.74 -17.61
C CYS A 87 9.02 12.64 -17.29
N SER A 88 8.04 12.93 -16.42
CA SER A 88 7.04 11.95 -16.00
C SER A 88 6.28 11.33 -17.19
N ASP A 89 5.99 12.13 -18.22
CA ASP A 89 5.25 11.65 -19.41
C ASP A 89 6.07 10.65 -20.24
N CYS A 90 7.32 11.00 -20.58
CA CYS A 90 8.24 10.12 -21.29
C CYS A 90 8.58 8.87 -20.46
N PHE A 91 8.76 9.02 -19.15
CA PHE A 91 9.01 7.90 -18.23
C PHE A 91 7.82 6.94 -18.15
N SER A 92 6.59 7.44 -18.09
CA SER A 92 5.39 6.61 -18.10
C SER A 92 5.21 5.87 -19.43
N LYS A 93 5.57 6.49 -20.56
CA LYS A 93 5.55 5.85 -21.88
C LYS A 93 6.57 4.73 -21.98
N MET A 94 7.82 4.94 -21.55
CA MET A 94 8.86 3.89 -21.56
C MET A 94 8.59 2.77 -20.55
N SER A 95 7.95 3.07 -19.42
CA SER A 95 7.64 2.07 -18.38
C SER A 95 6.42 1.20 -18.73
N ALA A 96 5.65 1.59 -19.74
CA ALA A 96 4.47 0.85 -20.22
C ALA A 96 4.81 -0.25 -21.24
N GLU A 97 6.06 -0.35 -21.70
CA GLU A 97 6.51 -1.49 -22.51
C GLU A 97 7.10 -2.57 -21.60
N PRO A 98 6.59 -3.82 -21.66
CA PRO A 98 7.18 -4.91 -20.90
C PRO A 98 8.54 -5.20 -21.52
N SER A 99 9.60 -4.79 -20.82
CA SER A 99 10.94 -5.35 -21.05
C SER A 99 10.86 -6.83 -20.70
N GLY A 100 10.53 -7.64 -21.70
CA GLY A 100 10.66 -9.07 -21.66
C GLY A 100 12.13 -9.42 -21.44
N LEU A 101 12.38 -10.10 -20.32
CA LEU A 101 13.38 -11.12 -20.15
C LEU A 101 12.92 -12.05 -19.02
#